data_AF-A0A3M7QXM1-F1
#
_entry.id   AF-A0A3M7QXM1-F1
#
_cell.length_a   1.000
_cell.length_b   1.000
_cell.length_c   1.000
_cell.angle_alpha   90.00
_cell.angle_beta   90.00
_cell.angle_gamma   90.00
#
_symmetry.space_group_name_H-M   'P 1'
#
loop_
_entity.id
_entity.type
_entity.pdbx_description
1 polymer ?
#
loop_
_entity_poly.entity_id
_entity_poly.type
_entity_poly.pdbx_seq_one_letter_code
_entity_poly.pdbx_strand_id
1 'polypeptide(L)'
;CRNYILGGDLNARTKQIGCVGENENSIMLERIINDVLNSQDMTSDHFPIEASISMGYQLENKSAAKRFNYKKENWQLFSEILNSQIKIYKTSLPPNIVNLFKERRKVRRNFQKTRCQKLKQKFNLLTSELKASLKKFWNQNWFDFIEKMGKNPLTRSNLIPNLILNENEFKTNEEKGKCFGELLSSIFSPNSDLIDSEKDIEILNSNSDFFRNYNKSNFNDPICLNELIMALKRLKNEAASGPDQI
;
A
#
# COMPACT_ATOMS: atom_id res chain seq x y z
N CYS A 1 25.07 -9.23 -8.61
CA CYS A 1 23.69 -9.16 -9.12
C CYS A 1 22.98 -10.47 -8.81
N ARG A 2 21.69 -10.43 -8.44
CA ARG A 2 20.85 -11.63 -8.33
C ARG A 2 19.79 -11.56 -9.43
N ASN A 3 19.63 -12.63 -10.18
CA ASN A 3 18.61 -12.73 -11.22
C ASN A 3 17.31 -13.20 -10.57
N TYR A 4 16.21 -12.53 -10.90
CA TYR A 4 14.89 -12.91 -10.42
C TYR A 4 14.01 -13.24 -11.63
N ILE A 5 13.32 -14.37 -11.56
CA ILE A 5 12.30 -14.75 -12.54
C ILE A 5 10.98 -14.13 -12.09
N LEU A 6 10.49 -13.17 -12.86
CA LEU A 6 9.18 -12.56 -12.64
C LEU A 6 8.18 -13.22 -13.59
N GLY A 7 7.10 -13.77 -13.03
CA GLY A 7 6.02 -14.39 -13.78
C GLY A 7 4.65 -14.03 -13.21
N GLY A 8 3.66 -13.96 -14.09
CA GLY A 8 2.26 -13.62 -13.79
C GLY A 8 1.83 -12.27 -14.36
N ASP A 9 0.51 -12.04 -14.39
CA ASP A 9 -0.10 -10.79 -14.85
C ASP A 9 0.28 -9.64 -13.89
N LEU A 10 1.35 -8.92 -14.25
CA LEU A 10 1.85 -7.76 -13.52
C LEU A 10 0.85 -6.60 -13.54
N ASN A 11 -0.05 -6.57 -14.52
CA ASN A 11 -1.09 -5.56 -14.68
C ASN A 11 -2.22 -5.75 -13.64
N ALA A 12 -2.50 -6.99 -13.24
CA ALA A 12 -3.44 -7.31 -12.16
C ALA A 12 -2.86 -7.03 -10.76
N ARG A 13 -1.54 -7.21 -10.56
CA ARG A 13 -0.89 -7.06 -9.24
C ARG A 13 -0.63 -5.62 -8.83
N THR A 14 -0.35 -4.71 -9.77
CA THR A 14 -0.22 -3.27 -9.49
C THR A 14 -1.49 -2.65 -8.91
N LYS A 15 -2.68 -3.17 -9.29
CA LYS A 15 -3.97 -2.71 -8.72
C LYS A 15 -4.26 -3.23 -7.31
N GLN A 16 -3.60 -4.31 -6.88
CA GLN A 16 -3.89 -4.97 -5.60
C GLN A 16 -2.92 -4.55 -4.48
N ILE A 17 -1.72 -4.08 -4.86
CA ILE A 17 -0.73 -3.52 -3.93
C ILE A 17 -1.06 -2.03 -3.74
N GLY A 18 -2.07 -1.76 -2.91
CA GLY A 18 -2.39 -0.50 -2.24
C GLY A 18 -2.04 0.83 -2.92
N CYS A 19 -3.08 1.54 -3.37
CA CYS A 19 -3.13 3.00 -3.53
C CYS A 19 -1.92 3.62 -4.25
N VAL A 20 -1.90 3.46 -5.58
CA VAL A 20 -0.88 3.97 -6.52
C VAL A 20 -0.53 5.46 -6.32
N GLY A 21 -1.40 6.26 -5.70
CA GLY A 21 -1.15 7.69 -5.46
C GLY A 21 -0.53 8.09 -4.12
N GLU A 22 -0.40 7.18 -3.13
CA GLU A 22 -0.09 7.59 -1.74
C GLU A 22 1.19 6.97 -1.15
N ASN A 23 1.82 6.01 -1.83
CA ASN A 23 3.00 5.31 -1.32
C ASN A 23 4.20 5.51 -2.27
N GLU A 24 5.21 6.25 -1.80
CA GLU A 24 6.46 6.51 -2.53
C GLU A 24 7.13 5.21 -3.03
N ASN A 25 7.03 4.11 -2.26
CA ASN A 25 7.56 2.81 -2.68
C ASN A 25 6.76 2.18 -3.83
N SER A 26 5.46 2.44 -3.89
CA SER A 26 4.59 1.98 -4.98
C SER A 26 4.89 2.76 -6.27
N ILE A 27 5.09 4.08 -6.15
CA ILE A 27 5.46 4.95 -7.28
C ILE A 27 6.84 4.56 -7.84
N MET A 28 7.80 4.25 -6.97
CA MET A 28 9.12 3.76 -7.38
C MET A 28 9.03 2.40 -8.08
N LEU A 29 8.22 1.48 -7.57
CA LEU A 29 7.97 0.18 -8.20
C LEU A 29 7.30 0.33 -9.57
N GLU A 30 6.31 1.22 -9.69
CA GLU A 30 5.64 1.51 -10.95
C GLU A 30 6.60 2.10 -11.99
N ARG A 31 7.49 3.01 -11.58
CA ARG A 31 8.55 3.53 -12.45
C ARG A 31 9.50 2.43 -12.93
N ILE A 32 9.98 1.57 -12.02
CA ILE A 32 10.85 0.44 -12.38
C ILE A 32 10.13 -0.52 -13.34
N ILE A 33 8.85 -0.80 -13.10
CA ILE A 33 8.03 -1.67 -13.94
C ILE A 33 7.84 -1.03 -15.32
N ASN A 34 7.51 0.25 -15.41
CA ASN A 34 7.33 0.95 -16.69
C ASN A 34 8.64 1.04 -17.47
N ASP A 35 9.75 1.37 -16.81
CA ASP A 35 11.08 1.44 -17.44
C ASP A 35 11.52 0.06 -17.97
N VAL A 36 11.13 -1.03 -17.32
CA VAL A 36 11.45 -2.41 -17.72
C VAL A 36 10.46 -2.97 -18.76
N LEU A 37 9.20 -2.55 -18.77
CA LEU A 37 8.11 -3.13 -19.58
C LEU A 37 7.69 -2.30 -20.82
N ASN A 38 8.40 -1.23 -21.17
CA ASN A 38 8.07 -0.38 -22.33
C ASN A 38 8.19 -1.07 -23.71
N SER A 39 8.56 -2.35 -23.80
CA SER A 39 8.41 -3.13 -25.04
C SER A 39 7.04 -3.81 -25.08
N GLN A 40 6.25 -3.50 -26.12
CA GLN A 40 4.87 -4.00 -26.32
C GLN A 40 4.74 -5.54 -26.33
N ASP A 41 5.83 -6.28 -26.52
CA ASP A 41 5.88 -7.75 -26.46
C ASP A 41 5.77 -8.34 -25.04
N MET A 42 5.88 -7.52 -24.00
CA MET A 42 5.96 -7.97 -22.59
C MET A 42 4.60 -8.11 -21.90
N THR A 43 3.51 -8.02 -22.66
CA THR A 43 2.13 -8.13 -22.16
C THR A 43 1.49 -9.51 -22.43
N SER A 44 2.22 -10.44 -23.06
CA SER A 44 1.69 -11.79 -23.30
C SER A 44 1.95 -12.73 -22.11
N ASP A 45 0.91 -13.44 -21.68
CA ASP A 45 0.84 -14.25 -20.45
C ASP A 45 1.77 -15.49 -20.43
N HIS A 46 2.64 -15.68 -21.43
CA HIS A 46 3.25 -16.99 -21.72
C HIS A 46 4.79 -17.00 -21.74
N PHE A 47 5.47 -15.90 -21.41
CA PHE A 47 6.92 -15.87 -21.33
C PHE A 47 7.42 -15.38 -19.95
N PRO A 48 8.15 -16.21 -19.18
CA PRO A 48 8.80 -15.77 -17.95
C PRO A 48 9.92 -14.79 -18.29
N ILE A 49 9.97 -13.66 -17.58
CA ILE A 49 10.99 -12.63 -17.79
C ILE A 49 12.10 -12.81 -16.76
N GLU A 50 13.34 -12.91 -17.23
CA GLU A 50 14.53 -12.84 -16.38
C GLU A 50 14.99 -11.38 -16.30
N ALA A 51 14.84 -10.77 -15.13
CA ALA A 51 15.32 -9.41 -14.88
C ALA A 51 16.51 -9.45 -13.90
N SER A 52 17.55 -8.68 -14.22
CA SER A 52 18.69 -8.47 -13.32
C SER A 52 18.57 -7.06 -12.71
N ILE A 53 18.31 -6.99 -11.41
CA ILE A 53 18.27 -5.71 -10.70
C ILE A 53 19.69 -5.44 -10.18
N SER A 54 20.36 -4.45 -10.78
CA SER A 54 21.63 -3.95 -10.26
C SER A 54 21.36 -3.07 -9.05
N MET A 55 21.68 -3.58 -7.86
CA MET A 55 21.44 -2.88 -6.59
C MET A 55 22.50 -1.79 -6.28
N GLY A 56 23.14 -1.25 -7.33
CA GLY A 56 24.26 -0.31 -7.23
C GLY A 56 23.89 1.07 -6.71
N TYR A 57 22.60 1.40 -6.57
CA TYR A 57 22.12 2.73 -6.19
C TYR A 57 21.63 2.87 -4.74
N GLN A 58 21.94 1.95 -3.83
CA GLN A 58 21.58 2.12 -2.40
C GLN A 58 22.72 1.79 -1.43
N LEU A 59 23.84 2.48 -1.61
CA LEU A 59 24.86 2.61 -0.55
C LEU A 59 25.25 4.08 -0.38
N GLU A 60 24.26 4.97 -0.21
CA GLU A 60 24.54 6.13 0.62
C GLU A 60 24.62 5.64 2.07
N ASN A 61 25.72 6.02 2.73
CA ASN A 61 26.04 5.64 4.09
C ASN A 61 24.84 5.85 5.00
N LYS A 62 24.18 4.75 5.40
CA LYS A 62 23.21 4.77 6.49
C LYS A 62 23.94 5.29 7.71
N SER A 63 23.75 6.57 8.04
CA SER A 63 24.01 7.08 9.37
C SER A 63 23.35 6.10 10.34
N ALA A 64 24.08 5.69 11.38
CA ALA A 64 23.72 4.59 12.24
C ALA A 64 22.22 4.63 12.56
N ALA A 65 21.48 3.65 12.05
CA ALA A 65 20.03 3.61 12.15
C ALA A 65 19.66 3.93 13.61
N LYS A 66 18.88 4.99 13.84
CA LYS A 66 18.33 5.32 15.16
C LYS A 66 17.62 4.07 15.67
N ARG A 67 18.30 3.30 16.52
CA ARG A 67 17.71 2.15 17.18
C ARG A 67 16.67 2.72 18.15
N PHE A 68 15.41 2.37 17.93
CA PHE A 68 14.37 2.62 18.92
C PHE A 68 14.83 2.09 20.28
N ASN A 69 14.72 2.92 21.31
CA ASN A 69 15.22 2.58 22.64
C ASN A 69 14.19 1.72 23.38
N TYR A 70 14.24 0.42 23.14
CA TYR A 70 13.35 -0.58 23.73
C TYR A 70 13.53 -0.76 25.25
N LYS A 71 14.45 -0.04 25.93
CA LYS A 71 14.71 -0.22 27.38
C LYS A 71 13.51 0.15 28.27
N LYS A 72 12.56 0.95 27.77
CA LYS A 72 11.32 1.30 28.48
C LYS A 72 10.12 0.44 28.10
N GLU A 73 10.26 -0.45 27.11
CA GLU A 73 9.13 -1.20 26.58
C GLU A 73 9.04 -2.57 27.26
N ASN A 74 7.99 -2.75 28.06
CA ASN A 74 7.73 -4.03 28.73
C ASN A 74 6.98 -4.97 27.77
N TRP A 75 7.72 -5.59 26.86
CA TRP A 75 7.21 -6.58 25.90
C TRP A 75 6.51 -7.75 26.56
N GLN A 76 6.88 -8.06 27.81
CA GLN A 76 6.24 -9.12 28.58
C GLN A 76 4.82 -8.73 29.00
N LEU A 77 4.64 -7.51 29.51
CA LEU A 77 3.32 -6.95 29.80
C LEU A 77 2.45 -6.86 28.54
N PHE A 78 3.02 -6.43 27.41
CA PHE A 78 2.30 -6.41 26.13
C PHE A 78 1.84 -7.82 25.72
N SER A 79 2.72 -8.81 25.80
CA SER A 79 2.42 -10.20 25.48
C SER A 79 1.37 -10.79 26.43
N GLU A 80 1.40 -10.46 27.71
CA GLU A 80 0.40 -10.90 28.69
C GLU A 80 -0.98 -10.28 28.41
N ILE A 81 -1.04 -8.98 28.15
CA ILE A 81 -2.27 -8.28 27.75
C ILE A 81 -2.82 -8.91 26.48
N LEU A 82 -1.97 -9.08 25.45
CA LEU A 82 -2.36 -9.70 24.19
C LEU A 82 -2.89 -11.12 24.46
N ASN A 83 -2.13 -11.99 25.13
CA ASN A 83 -2.53 -13.38 25.38
C ASN A 83 -3.79 -13.51 26.25
N SER A 84 -4.02 -12.57 27.17
CA SER A 84 -5.26 -12.51 27.96
C SER A 84 -6.46 -12.19 27.08
N GLN A 85 -6.36 -11.17 26.20
CA GLN A 85 -7.39 -10.85 25.22
C GLN A 85 -7.57 -11.98 24.19
N ILE A 86 -6.48 -12.68 23.88
CA ILE A 86 -6.48 -13.85 23.00
C ILE A 86 -7.28 -15.03 23.58
N LYS A 87 -7.13 -15.30 24.87
CA LYS A 87 -7.93 -16.31 25.55
C LYS A 87 -9.42 -15.94 25.59
N ILE A 88 -9.74 -14.65 25.71
CA ILE A 88 -11.14 -14.17 25.73
C ILE A 88 -11.84 -14.39 24.38
N TYR A 89 -11.15 -14.23 23.25
CA TYR A 89 -11.76 -14.48 21.94
C TYR A 89 -11.82 -15.96 21.56
N LYS A 90 -11.07 -16.84 22.24
CA LYS A 90 -11.17 -18.29 22.07
C LYS A 90 -12.32 -18.86 22.91
N THR A 91 -13.50 -18.23 22.86
CA THR A 91 -14.71 -18.92 23.30
C THR A 91 -14.91 -20.11 22.37
N SER A 92 -14.84 -21.31 22.94
CA SER A 92 -15.13 -22.53 22.18
C SER A 92 -16.49 -22.39 21.52
N LEU A 93 -16.58 -22.73 20.23
CA LEU A 93 -17.85 -22.68 19.51
C LEU A 93 -18.94 -23.42 20.31
N PRO A 94 -20.16 -22.84 20.41
CA PRO A 94 -21.28 -23.48 21.09
C PRO A 94 -21.51 -24.93 20.62
N PRO A 95 -21.89 -25.85 21.54
CA PRO A 95 -22.04 -27.27 21.22
C PRO A 95 -22.99 -27.56 20.04
N ASN A 96 -24.05 -26.76 19.89
CA ASN A 96 -24.98 -26.85 18.76
C ASN A 96 -24.29 -26.58 17.41
N ILE A 97 -23.42 -25.57 17.31
CA ILE A 97 -22.66 -25.26 16.08
C ILE A 97 -21.64 -26.36 15.80
N VAL A 98 -20.98 -26.88 16.84
CA VAL A 98 -20.05 -28.00 16.72
C VAL A 98 -20.75 -29.27 16.22
N ASN A 99 -21.98 -29.53 16.68
CA ASN A 99 -22.78 -30.66 16.22
C ASN A 99 -23.18 -30.50 14.74
N LEU A 100 -23.52 -29.30 14.28
CA LEU A 100 -23.75 -29.02 12.85
C LEU A 100 -22.50 -29.34 12.00
N PHE A 101 -21.29 -29.01 12.46
CA PHE A 101 -20.06 -29.40 11.78
C PHE A 101 -19.92 -30.93 11.68
N LYS A 102 -20.17 -31.65 12.78
CA LYS A 102 -20.06 -33.11 12.84
C LYS A 102 -21.04 -33.78 11.87
N GLU A 103 -22.31 -33.37 11.92
CA GLU A 103 -23.35 -33.91 11.03
C GLU A 103 -23.08 -33.58 9.56
N ARG A 104 -22.68 -32.33 9.25
CA ARG A 104 -22.32 -31.94 7.88
C ARG A 104 -21.16 -32.79 7.33
N ARG A 105 -20.13 -33.06 8.14
CA ARG A 105 -19.01 -33.93 7.75
C ARG A 105 -19.44 -35.39 7.56
N LYS A 106 -20.36 -35.90 8.38
CA LYS A 106 -20.92 -37.26 8.25
C LYS A 106 -21.71 -37.38 6.94
N VAL A 107 -22.61 -36.44 6.66
CA VAL A 107 -23.41 -36.41 5.42
C VAL A 107 -22.50 -36.28 4.19
N ARG A 108 -21.46 -35.43 4.23
CA ARG A 108 -20.48 -35.32 3.13
C ARG A 108 -19.80 -36.65 2.83
N ARG A 109 -19.31 -37.35 3.86
CA ARG A 109 -18.66 -38.67 3.71
C ARG A 109 -19.62 -39.69 3.10
N ASN A 110 -20.88 -39.72 3.55
CA ASN A 110 -21.88 -40.63 3.00
C ASN A 110 -22.23 -40.29 1.54
N PHE A 111 -22.38 -39.00 1.21
CA PHE A 111 -22.63 -38.56 -0.17
C PHE A 111 -21.48 -38.93 -1.11
N GLN A 112 -20.23 -38.79 -0.67
CA GLN A 112 -19.07 -39.15 -1.49
C GLN A 112 -19.06 -40.65 -1.85
N LYS A 113 -19.57 -41.51 -0.96
CA LYS A 113 -19.69 -42.96 -1.18
C LYS A 113 -20.87 -43.34 -2.07
N THR A 114 -22.05 -42.78 -1.80
CA THR A 114 -23.30 -43.24 -2.42
C THR A 114 -23.77 -42.40 -3.61
N ARG A 115 -23.24 -41.17 -3.76
CA ARG A 115 -23.67 -40.17 -4.76
C ARG A 115 -25.18 -39.87 -4.75
N CYS A 116 -25.87 -40.18 -3.65
CA CYS A 116 -27.32 -39.96 -3.53
C CYS A 116 -27.69 -38.47 -3.48
N GLN A 117 -28.64 -38.05 -4.32
CA GLN A 117 -29.09 -36.66 -4.40
C GLN A 117 -29.73 -36.14 -3.11
N LYS A 118 -30.47 -36.99 -2.37
CA LYS A 118 -31.06 -36.61 -1.06
C LYS A 118 -29.97 -36.22 -0.05
N LEU A 119 -28.82 -36.89 -0.09
CA LEU A 119 -27.68 -36.53 0.78
C LEU A 119 -27.02 -35.22 0.34
N LYS A 120 -26.96 -34.93 -0.97
CA LYS A 120 -26.48 -33.64 -1.48
C LYS A 120 -27.36 -32.48 -1.00
N GLN A 121 -28.68 -32.63 -1.10
CA GLN A 121 -29.64 -31.65 -0.58
C GLN A 121 -29.48 -31.44 0.92
N LYS A 122 -29.39 -32.54 1.70
CA LYS A 122 -29.15 -32.46 3.16
C LYS A 122 -27.82 -31.79 3.50
N PHE A 123 -26.75 -32.05 2.74
CA PHE A 123 -25.45 -31.38 2.93
C PHE A 123 -25.55 -29.88 2.68
N ASN A 124 -26.25 -29.45 1.63
CA ASN A 124 -26.44 -28.04 1.32
C ASN A 124 -27.27 -27.33 2.40
N LEU A 125 -28.33 -27.96 2.89
CA LEU A 125 -29.15 -27.47 4.00
C LEU A 125 -28.29 -27.25 5.26
N LEU A 126 -27.55 -28.27 5.68
CA LEU A 126 -26.65 -28.19 6.84
C LEU A 126 -25.53 -27.14 6.65
N THR A 127 -25.09 -26.93 5.41
CA THR A 127 -24.09 -25.89 5.10
C THR A 127 -24.67 -24.49 5.25
N SER A 128 -25.91 -24.28 4.79
CA SER A 128 -26.62 -23.00 4.95
C SER A 128 -26.90 -22.71 6.42
N GLU A 129 -27.45 -23.69 7.15
CA GLU A 129 -27.74 -23.60 8.58
C GLU A 129 -26.49 -23.30 9.41
N LEU A 130 -25.37 -23.95 9.09
CA LEU A 130 -24.08 -23.70 9.72
C LEU A 130 -23.59 -22.26 9.48
N LYS A 131 -23.69 -21.75 8.24
CA LYS A 131 -23.32 -20.36 7.92
C LYS A 131 -24.18 -19.36 8.70
N ALA A 132 -25.49 -19.58 8.76
CA ALA A 132 -26.42 -18.74 9.50
C ALA A 132 -26.12 -18.74 11.00
N SER A 133 -25.86 -19.92 11.57
CA SER A 133 -25.54 -20.09 12.99
C SER A 133 -24.22 -19.42 13.38
N LEU A 134 -23.19 -19.56 12.55
CA LEU A 134 -21.91 -18.86 12.75
C LEU A 134 -22.10 -17.35 12.68
N LYS A 135 -22.79 -16.84 11.64
CA LYS A 135 -23.05 -15.40 11.51
C LYS A 135 -23.77 -14.86 12.74
N LYS A 136 -24.81 -15.56 13.22
CA LYS A 136 -25.54 -15.17 14.44
C LYS A 136 -24.64 -15.14 15.67
N PHE A 137 -23.80 -16.17 15.87
CA PHE A 137 -22.87 -16.24 16.99
C PHE A 137 -21.85 -15.09 16.98
N TRP A 138 -21.21 -14.84 15.84
CA TRP A 138 -20.24 -13.75 15.73
C TRP A 138 -20.87 -12.38 15.90
N ASN A 139 -22.06 -12.16 15.33
CA ASN A 139 -22.80 -10.92 15.51
C ASN A 139 -23.16 -10.71 16.98
N GLN A 140 -23.64 -11.75 17.68
CA GLN A 140 -23.97 -11.65 19.10
C GLN A 140 -22.72 -11.33 19.92
N ASN A 141 -21.61 -12.04 19.72
CA ASN A 141 -20.36 -11.76 20.42
C ASN A 141 -19.87 -10.33 20.16
N TRP A 142 -20.06 -9.82 18.93
CA TRP A 142 -19.73 -8.44 18.60
C TRP A 142 -20.63 -7.44 19.32
N PHE A 143 -21.94 -7.68 19.36
CA PHE A 143 -22.87 -6.85 20.13
C PHE A 143 -22.54 -6.85 21.63
N ASP A 144 -22.30 -8.03 22.21
CA ASP A 144 -21.91 -8.18 23.62
C ASP A 144 -20.59 -7.46 23.92
N PHE A 145 -19.64 -7.50 22.98
CA PHE A 145 -18.38 -6.76 23.08
C PHE A 145 -18.63 -5.24 23.07
N ILE A 146 -19.41 -4.74 22.11
CA ILE A 146 -19.74 -3.31 22.00
C ILE A 146 -20.49 -2.82 23.26
N GLU A 147 -21.41 -3.63 23.79
CA GLU A 147 -22.13 -3.31 25.03
C GLU A 147 -21.17 -3.20 26.22
N LYS A 148 -20.21 -4.14 26.36
CA LYS A 148 -19.18 -4.10 27.40
C LYS A 148 -18.22 -2.93 27.27
N MET A 149 -17.92 -2.49 26.05
CA MET A 149 -17.08 -1.30 25.80
C MET A 149 -17.78 -0.01 26.24
N GLY A 150 -19.09 -0.05 26.53
CA GLY A 150 -19.87 1.10 26.96
C GLY A 150 -20.13 2.12 25.85
N LYS A 151 -20.83 3.21 26.18
CA LYS A 151 -20.99 4.34 25.25
C LYS A 151 -19.63 4.98 25.05
N ASN A 152 -19.25 5.20 23.78
CA ASN A 152 -18.03 5.90 23.40
C ASN A 152 -17.91 7.21 24.22
N PRO A 153 -16.81 7.44 24.98
CA PRO A 153 -16.61 8.67 25.74
C PRO A 153 -16.78 9.94 24.88
N LEU A 154 -16.53 9.83 23.58
CA LEU A 154 -16.71 10.90 22.58
C LEU A 154 -18.16 11.35 22.38
N THR A 155 -19.16 10.63 22.94
CA THR A 155 -20.56 11.09 22.93
C THR A 155 -20.91 12.03 24.11
N ARG A 156 -19.98 12.25 25.05
CA ARG A 156 -20.06 13.35 26.01
C ARG A 156 -19.34 14.56 25.43
N SER A 157 -20.10 15.34 24.66
CA SER A 157 -19.73 16.61 24.03
C SER A 157 -18.78 16.49 22.83
N ASN A 158 -19.19 17.05 21.69
CA ASN A 158 -18.35 17.31 20.52
C ASN A 158 -17.28 18.40 20.80
N LEU A 159 -16.84 18.55 22.06
CA LEU A 159 -15.87 19.56 22.45
C LEU A 159 -14.49 18.96 22.23
N ILE A 160 -13.82 19.43 21.17
CA ILE A 160 -12.38 19.24 20.98
C ILE A 160 -11.71 19.68 22.30
N PRO A 161 -10.89 18.82 22.95
CA PRO A 161 -10.18 19.19 24.16
C PRO A 161 -9.47 20.54 24.00
N ASN A 162 -9.45 21.34 25.07
CA ASN A 162 -8.69 22.58 25.05
C ASN A 162 -7.20 22.23 24.94
N LEU A 163 -6.53 22.82 23.94
CA LEU A 163 -5.10 22.63 23.77
C LEU A 163 -4.40 23.46 24.84
N ILE A 164 -3.45 22.84 25.55
CA ILE A 164 -2.63 23.52 26.54
C ILE A 164 -1.19 23.42 26.06
N LEU A 165 -0.57 24.56 25.80
CA LEU A 165 0.84 24.67 25.43
C LEU A 165 1.48 25.79 26.25
N ASN A 166 2.55 25.49 26.99
CA ASN A 166 3.25 26.44 27.85
C ASN A 166 2.33 27.20 28.81
N GLU A 167 1.46 26.47 29.51
CA GLU A 167 0.46 27.01 30.47
C GLU A 167 -0.63 27.91 29.85
N ASN A 168 -0.61 28.14 28.53
CA ASN A 168 -1.66 28.85 27.82
C ASN A 168 -2.71 27.87 27.30
N GLU A 169 -3.98 28.17 27.59
CA GLU A 169 -5.14 27.39 27.15
C GLU A 169 -5.75 28.01 25.89
N PHE A 170 -5.71 27.29 24.78
CA PHE A 170 -6.28 27.72 23.49
C PHE A 170 -7.70 27.18 23.37
N LYS A 171 -8.69 28.09 23.39
CA LYS A 171 -10.11 27.76 23.48
C LYS A 171 -10.80 27.84 22.13
N THR A 172 -10.46 28.84 21.31
CA THR A 172 -11.10 29.03 20.00
C THR A 172 -10.42 28.22 18.91
N ASN A 173 -11.16 27.83 17.87
CA ASN A 173 -10.58 27.11 16.72
C ASN A 173 -9.51 27.94 15.99
N GLU A 174 -9.67 29.27 15.99
CA GLU A 174 -8.71 30.21 15.40
C GLU A 174 -7.39 30.23 16.18
N GLU A 175 -7.46 30.33 17.51
CA GLU A 175 -6.31 30.20 18.41
C GLU A 175 -5.56 28.87 18.23
N LYS A 176 -6.31 27.77 18.18
CA LYS A 176 -5.75 26.42 17.97
C LYS A 176 -5.07 26.31 16.60
N GLY A 177 -5.70 26.84 15.55
CA GLY A 177 -5.14 26.87 14.20
C GLY A 177 -3.86 27.68 14.10
N LYS A 178 -3.82 28.85 14.76
CA LYS A 178 -2.63 29.70 14.79
C LYS A 178 -1.47 29.03 15.54
N CYS A 179 -1.73 28.49 16.73
CA CYS A 179 -0.72 27.76 17.51
C CYS A 179 -0.15 26.56 16.74
N PHE A 180 -1.01 25.80 16.05
CA PHE A 180 -0.56 24.69 15.22
C PHE A 180 0.29 25.16 14.03
N GLY A 181 -0.11 26.25 13.37
CA GLY A 181 0.65 26.86 12.28
C GLY A 181 2.04 27.33 12.72
N GLU A 182 2.13 28.00 13.87
CA GLU A 182 3.41 28.45 14.46
C GLU A 182 4.31 27.26 14.81
N LEU A 183 3.74 26.20 15.39
CA LEU A 183 4.49 24.98 15.71
C LEU A 183 5.05 24.32 14.44
N LEU A 184 4.24 24.17 13.39
CA LEU A 184 4.70 23.61 12.12
C LEU A 184 5.77 24.50 11.49
N SER A 185 5.57 25.81 11.48
CA SER A 185 6.56 26.76 10.97
C SER A 185 7.90 26.64 11.69
N SER A 186 7.89 26.37 13.00
CA SER A 186 9.11 26.13 13.79
C SER A 186 9.74 24.76 13.54
N ILE A 187 8.95 23.71 13.28
CA ILE A 187 9.47 22.37 13.00
C ILE A 187 10.12 22.32 11.62
N PHE A 188 9.53 23.02 10.66
CA PHE A 188 9.97 23.04 9.26
C PHE A 188 10.78 24.28 8.89
N SER A 189 11.17 25.10 9.86
CA SER A 189 12.12 26.17 9.61
C SER A 189 13.45 25.56 9.14
N PRO A 190 14.08 26.10 8.08
CA PRO A 190 15.39 25.63 7.64
C PRO A 190 16.38 25.65 8.80
N ASN A 191 17.07 24.54 9.03
CA ASN A 191 18.19 24.53 9.97
C ASN A 191 19.25 25.50 9.40
N SER A 192 19.73 26.43 10.23
CA SER A 192 20.78 27.39 9.87
C SER A 192 22.01 26.72 9.22
N ASP A 193 22.25 25.48 9.61
CA ASP A 193 23.41 24.67 9.27
C ASP A 193 23.34 24.09 7.85
N LEU A 194 22.17 24.18 7.20
CA LEU A 194 21.91 23.65 5.85
C LEU A 194 21.63 24.75 4.82
N ILE A 195 21.71 26.03 5.21
CA ILE A 195 21.55 27.15 4.29
C ILE A 195 22.89 27.35 3.56
N ASP A 196 23.04 26.70 2.42
CA ASP A 196 24.15 26.92 1.50
C ASP A 196 23.69 27.91 0.41
N SER A 197 23.71 29.19 0.77
CA SER A 197 23.28 30.28 -0.11
C SER A 197 24.03 30.31 -1.45
N GLU A 198 25.26 29.80 -1.48
CA GLU A 198 26.07 29.74 -2.70
C GLU A 198 25.53 28.67 -3.66
N LYS A 199 25.20 27.50 -3.12
CA LYS A 199 24.61 26.39 -3.88
C LYS A 199 23.17 26.68 -4.33
N ASP A 200 22.39 27.38 -3.52
CA ASP A 200 21.05 27.80 -3.89
C ASP A 200 21.07 28.80 -5.06
N ILE A 201 22.02 29.74 -5.06
CA ILE A 201 22.25 30.66 -6.18
C ILE A 201 22.73 29.90 -7.43
N GLU A 202 23.61 28.92 -7.26
CA GLU A 202 24.09 28.08 -8.36
C GLU A 202 22.94 27.31 -9.03
N ILE A 203 22.07 26.68 -8.24
CA ILE A 203 20.87 25.97 -8.75
C ILE A 203 19.93 26.93 -9.46
N LEU A 204 19.70 28.12 -8.90
CA LEU A 204 18.82 29.12 -9.50
C LEU A 204 19.35 29.59 -10.86
N ASN A 205 20.65 29.87 -10.93
CA ASN A 205 21.32 30.26 -12.17
C ASN A 205 21.28 29.13 -13.21
N SER A 206 21.61 27.91 -12.81
CA SER A 206 21.59 26.73 -13.69
C SER A 206 20.19 26.47 -14.28
N ASN A 207 19.14 26.58 -13.46
CA ASN A 207 17.76 26.48 -13.93
C ASN A 207 17.40 27.61 -14.91
N SER A 208 17.81 28.84 -14.59
CA SER A 208 17.54 29.99 -15.46
C SER A 208 18.21 29.84 -16.83
N ASP A 209 19.45 29.36 -16.87
CA ASP A 209 20.20 29.12 -18.10
C ASP A 209 19.60 27.96 -18.91
N PHE A 210 19.13 26.90 -18.24
CA PHE A 210 18.44 25.79 -18.89
C PHE A 210 17.20 26.26 -19.65
N PHE A 211 16.31 27.03 -18.99
CA PHE A 211 15.09 27.53 -19.64
C PHE A 211 15.38 28.59 -20.71
N ARG A 212 16.44 29.39 -20.53
CA ARG A 212 16.86 30.39 -21.53
C ARG A 212 17.40 29.73 -22.81
N ASN A 213 18.06 28.58 -22.67
CA ASN A 213 18.55 27.79 -23.81
C ASN A 213 17.45 26.96 -24.48
N TYR A 214 16.42 26.52 -23.75
CA TYR A 214 15.30 25.76 -24.31
C TYR A 214 14.31 26.61 -25.13
N ASN A 215 14.21 27.91 -24.86
CA ASN A 215 13.36 28.83 -25.62
C ASN A 215 13.88 29.20 -27.03
N LYS A 216 15.00 28.61 -27.48
CA LYS A 216 15.48 28.74 -28.87
C LYS A 216 14.88 27.69 -29.81
N SER A 217 14.16 26.69 -29.31
CA SER A 217 13.41 25.77 -30.14
C SER A 217 12.08 26.43 -30.53
N ASN A 218 11.98 26.96 -31.75
CA ASN A 218 10.70 27.45 -32.29
C ASN A 218 9.73 26.27 -32.44
N PHE A 219 8.92 26.01 -31.41
CA PHE A 219 7.81 25.06 -31.44
C PHE A 219 6.58 25.58 -32.22
N ASN A 220 6.67 26.81 -32.77
CA ASN A 220 5.58 27.46 -33.49
C ASN A 220 5.56 27.15 -34.99
N ASP A 221 6.59 26.48 -35.52
CA ASP A 221 6.58 26.07 -36.91
C ASP A 221 5.68 24.83 -37.06
N PRO A 222 4.67 24.86 -37.95
CA PRO A 222 3.77 23.73 -38.13
C PRO A 222 4.56 22.52 -38.65
N ILE A 223 4.58 21.44 -37.87
CA ILE A 223 5.23 20.18 -38.23
C ILE A 223 4.61 19.68 -39.54
N CYS A 224 5.44 19.53 -40.57
CA CYS A 224 4.99 19.04 -41.87
C CYS A 224 4.93 17.50 -41.88
N LEU A 225 3.95 16.92 -42.57
CA LEU A 225 3.82 15.46 -42.72
C LEU A 225 5.11 14.81 -43.25
N ASN A 226 5.84 15.51 -44.12
CA ASN A 226 7.12 15.04 -44.63
C ASN A 226 8.20 14.94 -43.55
N GLU A 227 8.23 15.85 -42.57
CA GLU A 227 9.20 15.79 -41.47
C GLU A 227 8.93 14.58 -40.57
N LEU A 228 7.65 14.30 -40.28
CA LEU A 228 7.23 13.09 -39.58
C LEU A 228 7.63 11.83 -40.33
N ILE A 229 7.40 11.78 -41.64
CA ILE A 229 7.79 10.64 -42.48
C ILE A 229 9.31 10.45 -42.47
N MET A 230 10.08 11.53 -42.55
CA MET A 230 11.55 11.48 -42.53
C MET A 230 12.08 11.04 -41.15
N ALA A 231 11.49 11.52 -40.06
CA ALA A 231 11.84 11.10 -38.71
C ALA A 231 11.56 9.61 -38.49
N LEU A 232 10.40 9.11 -38.95
CA LEU A 232 10.06 7.68 -38.88
C LEU A 232 11.00 6.82 -39.74
N LYS A 233 11.35 7.25 -40.95
CA LYS A 233 12.33 6.55 -41.79
C LYS A 233 13.70 6.50 -41.13
N ARG A 234 14.12 7.61 -40.50
CA ARG A 234 15.39 7.68 -39.78
C ARG A 234 15.43 6.69 -38.61
N LEU A 235 14.39 6.67 -37.77
CA LEU A 235 14.27 5.71 -36.68
C LEU A 235 14.27 4.26 -37.18
N LYS A 236 13.62 3.99 -38.32
CA LYS A 236 13.60 2.65 -38.92
C LYS A 236 14.97 2.23 -39.49
N ASN A 237 15.75 3.18 -39.99
CA ASN A 237 17.10 2.91 -40.53
C ASN A 237 18.17 2.84 -39.43
N GLU A 238 17.98 3.58 -38.33
CA GLU A 238 18.85 3.54 -37.14
C GLU A 238 18.52 2.35 -36.22
N ALA A 239 17.34 1.74 -36.38
CA ALA A 239 17.03 0.46 -35.75
C ALA A 239 17.99 -0.62 -36.25
N ALA A 240 18.61 -1.35 -35.32
CA ALA A 240 19.51 -2.44 -35.65
C ALA A 240 18.80 -3.48 -36.54
N SER A 241 19.46 -3.94 -37.62
CA SER A 241 18.95 -5.08 -38.41
C SER A 241 18.84 -6.30 -37.49
N GLY A 242 17.60 -6.70 -37.19
CA GLY A 242 17.32 -7.98 -36.58
C GLY A 242 17.80 -9.13 -37.47
N PRO A 243 18.03 -10.33 -36.91
CA PRO A 243 18.60 -11.46 -37.63
C PRO A 243 17.54 -12.18 -38.48
N ASP A 244 16.86 -11.45 -39.36
CA ASP A 244 15.89 -12.03 -40.29
C ASP A 244 16.49 -12.06 -41.70
N GLN A 245 17.38 -13.03 -41.91
CA GLN A 245 17.62 -13.62 -43.22
C GLN A 245 17.04 -15.04 -43.22
N ILE A 246 15.84 -15.17 -43.77
CA ILE A 246 15.32 -16.42 -44.35
C ILE A 246 15.01 -16.13 -45.81
#